data_AF-A0A174BQX2-F1
#
_entry.id   AF-A0A174BQX2-F1
#
_cell.length_a   1.000
_cell.length_b   1.000
_cell.length_c   1.000
_cell.angle_alpha   90.00
_cell.angle_beta   90.00
_cell.angle_gamma   90.00
#
_symmetry.space_group_name_H-M   'P 1'
#
loop_
_entity.id
_entity.type
_entity.pdbx_description
1 polymer ?
#
loop_
_entity_poly.entity_id
_entity_poly.type
_entity_poly.pdbx_seq_one_letter_code
_entity_poly.pdbx_strand_id
1 'polypeptide(L)'
;MNINNNLLNEKINQLKKGLEIVGANENLYNKTNDEIINDILDMAFKGETLKFTINDSEYTINELIQLKQEYEKHFLRNKLTTLNSIVYKIKKYDTSLDSLIRKYKKTRGLEEYNKIYASINKTYRLDINKLVLSSVNNIENITDLDEQEHLYGEYLNQKRKQIVDGVVSKVGIV
;
A
#
# COMPACT_ATOMS: atom_id res chain seq x y z
N MET A 1 -2.49 2.96 -37.80
CA MET A 1 -3.02 2.93 -36.42
C MET A 1 -1.89 3.33 -35.50
N ASN A 2 -1.94 4.51 -34.89
CA ASN A 2 -1.04 4.80 -33.76
C ASN A 2 -1.64 4.10 -32.55
N ILE A 3 -0.91 3.16 -31.96
CA ILE A 3 -1.25 2.67 -30.63
C ILE A 3 -1.35 3.89 -29.73
N ASN A 4 -2.48 4.04 -29.02
CA ASN A 4 -2.62 5.13 -28.05
C ASN A 4 -1.74 4.78 -26.84
N ASN A 5 -0.46 5.10 -26.95
CA ASN A 5 0.57 4.78 -25.95
C ASN A 5 0.17 5.25 -24.55
N ASN A 6 -0.63 6.31 -24.43
CA ASN A 6 -1.11 6.80 -23.14
C ASN A 6 -2.09 5.83 -22.46
N LEU A 7 -3.07 5.31 -23.21
CA LEU A 7 -4.04 4.35 -22.68
C LEU A 7 -3.35 3.03 -22.28
N LEU A 8 -2.41 2.57 -23.10
CA LEU A 8 -1.63 1.36 -22.81
C LEU A 8 -0.78 1.57 -21.55
N ASN A 9 -0.07 2.69 -21.44
CA ASN A 9 0.70 3.04 -20.25
C ASN A 9 -0.15 3.10 -18.99
N GLU A 10 -1.36 3.64 -19.07
CA GLU A 10 -2.29 3.64 -17.93
C GLU A 10 -2.68 2.22 -17.52
N LYS A 11 -2.96 1.34 -18.48
CA LYS A 11 -3.28 -0.07 -18.20
C LYS A 11 -2.10 -0.82 -17.59
N ILE A 12 -0.89 -0.60 -18.07
CA ILE A 12 0.32 -1.17 -17.46
C ILE A 12 0.51 -0.64 -16.03
N ASN A 13 0.27 0.65 -15.78
CA ASN A 13 0.33 1.20 -14.43
C ASN A 13 -0.75 0.61 -13.50
N GLN A 14 -1.94 0.31 -14.02
CA GLN A 14 -2.99 -0.40 -13.27
C GLN A 14 -2.56 -1.83 -12.95
N LEU A 15 -1.94 -2.53 -13.90
CA LEU A 15 -1.39 -3.87 -13.73
C LEU A 15 -0.30 -3.90 -12.65
N LYS A 16 0.69 -3.00 -12.72
CA LYS A 16 1.76 -2.87 -11.71
C LYS A 16 1.21 -2.74 -10.29
N LYS A 17 0.19 -1.89 -10.12
CA LYS A 17 -0.50 -1.73 -8.83
C LYS A 17 -1.20 -3.01 -8.41
N GLY A 18 -1.85 -3.72 -9.33
CA GLY A 18 -2.46 -5.02 -9.07
C GLY A 18 -1.45 -6.05 -8.59
N LEU A 19 -0.29 -6.14 -9.25
CA LEU A 19 0.83 -7.01 -8.86
C LEU A 19 1.33 -6.69 -7.45
N GLU A 20 1.57 -5.42 -7.14
CA GLU A 20 2.01 -4.99 -5.82
C GLU A 20 0.98 -5.34 -4.72
N ILE A 21 -0.32 -5.09 -4.98
CA ILE A 21 -1.42 -5.36 -4.04
C ILE A 21 -1.50 -6.83 -3.60
N VAL A 22 -1.18 -7.76 -4.50
CA VAL A 22 -1.21 -9.20 -4.21
C VAL A 22 0.12 -9.74 -3.65
N GLY A 23 1.12 -8.87 -3.47
CA GLY A 23 2.42 -9.24 -2.92
C GLY A 23 3.37 -9.86 -3.94
N ALA A 24 3.32 -9.43 -5.21
CA ALA A 24 4.33 -9.82 -6.19
C ALA A 24 5.73 -9.35 -5.77
N ASN A 25 6.76 -10.03 -6.28
CA ASN A 25 8.14 -9.56 -6.12
C ASN A 25 8.30 -8.19 -6.80
N GLU A 26 9.02 -7.27 -6.14
CA GLU A 26 9.28 -5.92 -6.65
C GLU A 26 9.88 -5.88 -8.06
N ASN A 27 10.70 -6.88 -8.41
CA ASN A 27 11.29 -7.03 -9.74
C ASN A 27 10.26 -7.23 -10.86
N LEU A 28 9.01 -7.59 -10.53
CA LEU A 28 7.94 -7.77 -11.51
C LEU A 28 7.24 -6.45 -11.86
N TYR A 29 7.04 -5.57 -10.87
CA TYR A 29 6.27 -4.33 -11.07
C TYR A 29 7.13 -3.06 -11.17
N ASN A 30 8.41 -3.11 -10.78
CA ASN A 30 9.36 -1.99 -10.96
C ASN A 30 9.97 -1.89 -12.36
N LYS A 31 9.72 -2.87 -13.23
CA LYS A 31 10.13 -2.80 -14.64
C LYS A 31 9.57 -1.56 -15.33
N THR A 32 10.26 -1.05 -16.34
CA THR A 32 9.72 -0.02 -17.23
C THR A 32 8.46 -0.53 -17.94
N ASN A 33 7.60 0.39 -18.40
CA ASN A 33 6.38 -0.03 -19.10
C ASN A 33 6.70 -0.80 -20.38
N ASP A 34 7.75 -0.41 -21.10
CA ASP A 34 8.20 -1.08 -22.32
C ASP A 34 8.67 -2.50 -22.05
N GLU A 35 9.40 -2.75 -20.95
CA GLU A 35 9.80 -4.09 -20.54
C GLU A 35 8.59 -4.98 -20.24
N ILE A 36 7.59 -4.48 -19.50
CA ILE A 36 6.37 -5.26 -19.22
C ILE A 36 5.59 -5.53 -20.50
N ILE A 37 5.52 -4.57 -21.42
CA ILE A 37 4.87 -4.77 -22.71
C ILE A 37 5.59 -5.85 -23.51
N ASN A 38 6.92 -5.83 -23.55
CA ASN A 38 7.71 -6.85 -24.23
C ASN A 38 7.53 -8.24 -23.61
N ASP A 39 7.55 -8.34 -22.27
CA ASP A 39 7.27 -9.61 -21.57
C ASP A 39 5.88 -10.15 -21.95
N ILE A 40 4.86 -9.28 -21.98
CA ILE A 40 3.49 -9.65 -22.35
C ILE A 40 3.42 -10.13 -23.81
N LEU A 41 4.09 -9.43 -24.72
CA LEU A 41 4.12 -9.80 -26.14
C LEU A 41 4.84 -11.14 -26.34
N ASP A 42 5.98 -11.33 -25.69
CA ASP A 42 6.75 -12.58 -25.76
C ASP A 42 5.93 -13.78 -25.27
N MET A 43 5.21 -13.64 -24.15
CA MET A 43 4.29 -14.67 -23.64
C MET A 43 3.16 -14.96 -24.64
N ALA A 44 2.55 -13.91 -25.20
CA ALA A 44 1.47 -14.06 -26.17
C ALA A 44 1.92 -14.77 -27.46
N PHE A 45 3.11 -14.44 -27.98
CA PHE A 45 3.66 -15.07 -29.18
C PHE A 45 4.12 -16.52 -28.97
N LYS A 46 4.47 -16.90 -27.73
CA LYS A 46 4.78 -18.30 -27.37
C LYS A 46 3.52 -19.18 -27.25
N GLY A 47 2.33 -18.61 -27.33
CA GLY A 47 1.06 -19.34 -27.14
C GLY A 47 0.81 -19.74 -25.69
N GLU A 48 1.56 -19.16 -24.74
CA GLU A 48 1.38 -19.41 -23.31
C GLU A 48 0.16 -18.64 -22.80
N THR A 49 -0.54 -19.20 -21.81
CA THR A 49 -1.62 -18.46 -21.13
C THR A 49 -0.96 -17.38 -20.27
N LEU A 50 -1.28 -16.12 -20.54
CA LEU A 50 -0.62 -14.99 -19.92
C LEU A 50 -1.04 -14.82 -18.45
N LYS A 51 -0.29 -15.49 -17.58
CA LYS A 51 -0.54 -15.61 -16.15
C LYS A 51 0.72 -15.27 -15.35
N PHE A 52 0.50 -14.64 -14.20
CA PHE A 52 1.52 -14.34 -13.21
C PHE A 52 1.35 -15.27 -12.02
N THR A 53 2.39 -16.04 -11.68
CA THR A 53 2.39 -16.88 -10.48
C THR A 53 2.95 -16.08 -9.30
N ILE A 54 2.12 -15.83 -8.30
CA ILE A 54 2.44 -15.03 -7.11
C ILE A 54 1.91 -15.79 -5.89
N ASN A 55 2.80 -16.15 -4.96
CA ASN A 55 2.46 -16.86 -3.72
C ASN A 55 1.55 -18.07 -3.97
N ASP A 56 1.99 -18.97 -4.86
CA ASP A 56 1.29 -20.20 -5.30
C ASP A 56 -0.08 -19.99 -5.96
N SER A 57 -0.41 -18.74 -6.30
CA SER A 57 -1.64 -18.37 -6.99
C SER A 57 -1.33 -17.87 -8.40
N GLU A 58 -2.13 -18.26 -9.40
CA GLU A 58 -2.01 -17.76 -10.76
C GLU A 58 -3.02 -16.64 -11.03
N TYR A 59 -2.55 -15.55 -11.63
CA TYR A 59 -3.39 -14.40 -11.97
C TYR A 59 -3.24 -13.99 -13.42
N THR A 60 -4.34 -13.80 -14.11
CA THR A 60 -4.39 -13.11 -15.41
C THR A 60 -4.29 -11.59 -15.22
N ILE A 61 -3.95 -10.87 -16.30
CA ILE A 61 -3.96 -9.40 -16.30
C ILE A 61 -5.32 -8.84 -15.85
N ASN A 62 -6.43 -9.42 -16.33
CA ASN A 62 -7.77 -8.94 -16.03
C ASN A 62 -8.11 -9.10 -14.55
N GLU A 63 -7.73 -10.22 -13.94
CA GLU A 63 -7.91 -10.46 -12.51
C GLU A 63 -7.12 -9.47 -11.67
N LEU A 64 -5.86 -9.19 -12.02
CA LEU A 64 -5.03 -8.19 -11.31
C LEU A 64 -5.64 -6.79 -11.38
N ILE A 65 -6.17 -6.40 -12.54
CA ILE A 65 -6.85 -5.11 -12.70
C ILE A 65 -8.14 -5.05 -11.86
N GLN A 66 -8.91 -6.13 -11.82
CA GLN A 66 -10.13 -6.21 -11.01
C GLN A 66 -9.80 -6.16 -9.51
N LEU A 67 -8.83 -6.94 -9.05
CA LEU A 67 -8.35 -6.93 -7.66
C LEU A 67 -7.88 -5.54 -7.24
N LYS A 68 -7.18 -4.81 -8.12
CA LYS A 68 -6.81 -3.41 -7.86
C LYS A 68 -8.02 -2.52 -7.62
N GLN A 69 -9.10 -2.68 -8.39
CA GLN A 69 -10.32 -1.89 -8.23
C GLN A 69 -11.06 -2.25 -6.94
N GLU A 70 -11.15 -3.54 -6.62
CA GLU A 70 -11.77 -4.03 -5.39
C GLU A 70 -10.99 -3.56 -4.15
N TYR A 71 -9.66 -3.63 -4.21
CA TYR A 71 -8.77 -3.09 -3.20
C TYR A 71 -9.03 -1.60 -2.96
N GLU A 72 -9.14 -0.78 -4.01
CA GLU A 72 -9.40 0.66 -3.84
C GLU A 72 -10.76 0.93 -3.18
N LYS A 73 -11.80 0.18 -3.57
CA LYS A 73 -13.12 0.27 -2.92
C LYS A 73 -13.03 -0.13 -1.45
N HIS A 74 -12.35 -1.23 -1.14
CA HIS A 74 -12.13 -1.72 0.22
C HIS A 74 -11.37 -0.68 1.05
N PHE A 75 -10.28 -0.14 0.52
CA PHE A 75 -9.45 0.86 1.18
C PHE A 75 -10.27 2.12 1.51
N LEU A 76 -10.99 2.68 0.53
CA LEU A 76 -11.80 3.89 0.75
C LEU A 76 -12.91 3.66 1.78
N ARG A 77 -13.58 2.50 1.73
CA ARG A 77 -14.66 2.15 2.67
C ARG A 77 -14.17 2.04 4.10
N ASN A 78 -12.97 1.48 4.32
CA ASN A 78 -12.46 1.16 5.66
C ASN A 78 -11.49 2.21 6.23
N LYS A 79 -10.93 3.09 5.38
CA LYS A 79 -9.97 4.13 5.79
C LYS A 79 -10.43 4.94 6.99
N LEU A 80 -11.64 5.48 6.96
CA LEU A 80 -12.14 6.34 8.06
C LEU A 80 -12.24 5.58 9.39
N THR A 81 -12.70 4.34 9.34
CA THR A 81 -12.82 3.47 10.52
C THR A 81 -11.45 3.16 11.12
N THR A 82 -10.47 2.78 10.30
CA THR A 82 -9.09 2.53 10.74
C THR A 82 -8.45 3.78 11.34
N LEU A 83 -8.61 4.95 10.69
CA LEU A 83 -8.14 6.23 11.21
C LEU A 83 -8.71 6.54 12.60
N ASN A 84 -10.03 6.44 12.75
CA ASN A 84 -10.69 6.74 14.01
C ASN A 84 -10.29 5.74 15.12
N SER A 85 -10.10 4.47 14.77
CA SER A 85 -9.60 3.44 15.69
C SER A 85 -8.21 3.78 16.23
N ILE A 86 -7.27 4.12 15.35
CA ILE A 86 -5.91 4.51 15.74
C ILE A 86 -5.94 5.79 16.61
N VAL A 87 -6.66 6.82 16.17
CA VAL A 87 -6.79 8.09 16.93
C VAL A 87 -7.37 7.85 18.33
N TYR A 88 -8.37 6.99 18.45
CA TYR A 88 -8.91 6.60 19.75
C TYR A 88 -7.87 5.91 20.62
N LYS A 89 -7.11 4.95 20.05
CA LYS A 89 -6.05 4.26 20.77
C LYS A 89 -4.96 5.21 21.27
N ILE A 90 -4.56 6.19 20.44
CA ILE A 90 -3.59 7.22 20.83
C ILE A 90 -4.10 7.99 22.04
N LYS A 91 -5.31 8.54 21.94
CA LYS A 91 -5.89 9.41 22.98
C LYS A 91 -6.16 8.67 24.29
N LYS A 92 -6.49 7.38 24.23
CA LYS A 92 -6.92 6.62 25.40
C LYS A 92 -5.80 5.81 26.06
N TYR A 93 -4.85 5.30 25.28
CA TYR A 93 -3.88 4.31 25.76
C TYR A 93 -2.43 4.73 25.55
N ASP A 94 -2.09 5.54 24.54
CA ASP A 94 -0.71 5.91 24.22
C ASP A 94 -0.32 7.27 24.83
N THR A 95 -0.01 7.25 26.12
CA THR A 95 0.37 8.46 26.88
C THR A 95 1.66 9.10 26.37
N SER A 96 2.57 8.30 25.81
CA SER A 96 3.85 8.78 25.24
C SER A 96 3.60 9.59 23.98
N LEU A 97 2.88 9.03 23.02
CA LEU A 97 2.57 9.69 21.76
C LEU A 97 1.64 10.89 21.97
N ASP A 98 0.65 10.80 22.86
CA ASP A 98 -0.23 11.91 23.20
C ASP A 98 0.54 13.08 23.85
N SER A 99 1.54 12.78 24.71
CA SER A 99 2.45 13.79 25.27
C SER A 99 3.32 14.45 24.19
N LEU A 100 3.83 13.67 23.24
CA LEU A 100 4.61 14.18 22.12
C LEU A 100 3.76 15.07 21.21
N ILE A 101 2.51 14.69 20.93
CA ILE A 101 1.54 15.50 20.18
C ILE A 101 1.26 16.83 20.89
N ARG A 102 1.06 16.81 22.23
CA ARG A 102 0.92 18.05 23.02
C ARG A 102 2.18 18.93 22.94
N LYS A 103 3.37 18.33 22.97
CA LYS A 103 4.63 19.06 22.84
C LYS A 103 4.72 19.73 21.47
N TYR A 104 4.48 18.98 20.40
CA TYR A 104 4.45 19.52 19.03
C TYR A 104 3.47 20.69 18.90
N LYS A 105 2.25 20.59 19.47
CA LYS A 105 1.27 21.69 19.40
C LYS A 105 1.77 23.01 20.01
N LYS A 106 2.69 22.93 20.97
CA LYS A 106 3.34 24.09 21.60
C LYS A 106 4.56 24.57 20.82
N THR A 107 5.40 23.65 20.34
CA THR A 107 6.70 23.98 19.72
C THR A 107 6.63 24.20 18.22
N ARG A 108 5.70 23.52 17.55
CA ARG A 108 5.63 23.36 16.07
C ARG A 108 6.95 22.87 15.47
N GLY A 109 7.74 22.15 16.25
CA GLY A 109 9.07 21.67 15.85
C GLY A 109 9.00 20.49 14.89
N LEU A 110 9.87 20.52 13.87
CA LEU A 110 10.00 19.45 12.89
C LEU A 110 10.48 18.14 13.52
N GLU A 111 11.31 18.21 14.55
CA GLU A 111 11.80 17.03 15.27
C GLU A 111 10.64 16.29 15.95
N GLU A 112 9.75 17.01 16.65
CA GLU A 112 8.57 16.38 17.23
C GLU A 112 7.64 15.81 16.15
N TYR A 113 7.44 16.52 15.04
CA TYR A 113 6.64 16.02 13.92
C TYR A 113 7.18 14.68 13.40
N ASN A 114 8.48 14.61 13.12
CA ASN A 114 9.13 13.40 12.61
C ASN A 114 9.03 12.25 13.62
N LYS A 115 9.20 12.52 14.92
CA LYS A 115 9.03 11.51 15.97
C LYS A 115 7.60 11.00 16.07
N ILE A 116 6.59 11.87 15.92
CA ILE A 116 5.18 11.48 15.91
C ILE A 116 4.91 10.57 14.71
N TYR A 117 5.35 10.98 13.53
CA TYR A 117 5.17 10.23 12.29
C TYR A 117 5.81 8.84 12.38
N ALA A 118 7.04 8.74 12.87
CA ALA A 118 7.73 7.47 13.09
C ALA A 118 7.04 6.60 14.15
N SER A 119 6.58 7.21 15.25
CA SER A 119 5.89 6.49 16.32
C SER A 119 4.56 5.91 15.86
N ILE A 120 3.80 6.62 15.03
CA ILE A 120 2.56 6.12 14.44
C ILE A 120 2.84 4.92 13.53
N ASN A 121 3.82 5.05 12.62
CA ASN A 121 4.19 3.97 11.70
C ASN A 121 4.65 2.71 12.43
N LYS A 122 5.40 2.86 13.54
CA LYS A 122 5.91 1.73 14.32
C LYS A 122 4.83 1.10 15.20
N THR A 123 4.14 1.92 16.00
CA THR A 123 3.24 1.45 17.06
C THR A 123 1.94 0.90 16.49
N TYR A 124 1.41 1.53 15.44
CA TYR A 124 0.14 1.13 14.81
C TYR A 124 0.36 0.36 13.51
N ARG A 125 1.57 -0.16 13.28
CA ARG A 125 1.93 -0.93 12.09
C ARG A 125 0.91 -2.03 11.79
N LEU A 126 0.51 -2.80 12.79
CA LEU A 126 -0.46 -3.88 12.62
C LEU A 126 -1.84 -3.36 12.15
N ASP A 127 -2.35 -2.27 12.75
CA ASP A 127 -3.63 -1.68 12.34
C ASP A 127 -3.57 -1.14 10.91
N ILE A 128 -2.42 -0.58 10.51
CA ILE A 128 -2.17 -0.09 9.16
C ILE A 128 -2.07 -1.26 8.18
N ASN A 129 -1.26 -2.28 8.48
CA ASN A 129 -1.03 -3.44 7.59
C ASN A 129 -2.32 -4.22 7.35
N LYS A 130 -3.17 -4.39 8.37
CA LYS A 130 -4.49 -5.03 8.20
C LYS A 130 -5.37 -4.37 7.14
N LEU A 131 -5.22 -3.05 6.94
CA LEU A 131 -5.94 -2.34 5.89
C LEU A 131 -5.17 -2.29 4.57
N VAL A 132 -3.87 -1.95 4.63
CA VAL A 132 -3.09 -1.67 3.42
C VAL A 132 -2.67 -2.95 2.70
N LEU A 133 -2.39 -4.02 3.43
CA LEU A 133 -1.99 -5.33 2.90
C LEU A 133 -3.16 -6.33 2.88
N SER A 134 -4.40 -5.85 2.92
CA SER A 134 -5.61 -6.69 3.06
C SER A 134 -5.82 -7.69 1.92
N SER A 135 -5.12 -7.51 0.80
CA SER A 135 -5.24 -8.34 -0.41
C SER A 135 -3.99 -9.18 -0.68
N VAL A 136 -2.99 -9.13 0.21
CA VAL A 136 -1.84 -10.02 0.13
C VAL A 136 -2.24 -11.38 0.69
N ASN A 137 -2.17 -12.41 -0.15
CA ASN A 137 -2.45 -13.78 0.28
C ASN A 137 -1.48 -14.18 1.40
N ASN A 138 -1.99 -14.92 2.39
CA ASN A 138 -1.20 -15.47 3.48
C ASN A 138 -0.46 -14.43 4.34
N ILE A 139 -0.89 -13.15 4.34
CA ILE A 139 -0.28 -12.10 5.16
C ILE A 139 -0.30 -12.44 6.66
N GLU A 140 -1.32 -13.18 7.09
CA GLU A 140 -1.47 -13.68 8.46
C GLU A 140 -0.41 -14.72 8.87
N ASN A 141 0.22 -15.38 7.89
CA ASN A 141 1.34 -16.31 8.13
C ASN A 141 2.66 -15.57 8.37
N ILE A 142 2.76 -14.31 7.96
CA ILE A 142 3.93 -13.45 8.21
C ILE A 142 3.74 -12.77 9.57
N THR A 143 4.11 -13.49 10.63
CA THR A 143 3.96 -12.99 12.01
C THR A 143 4.97 -11.90 12.35
N ASP A 144 6.13 -11.91 11.70
CA ASP A 144 7.11 -10.83 11.82
C ASP A 144 6.67 -9.63 10.97
N LEU A 145 6.36 -8.53 11.65
CA LEU A 145 5.95 -7.30 10.99
C LEU A 145 7.12 -6.59 10.29
N ASP A 146 8.38 -6.89 10.63
CA ASP A 146 9.55 -6.40 9.90
C ASP A 146 9.67 -7.11 8.55
N GLU A 147 9.35 -8.40 8.50
CA GLU A 147 9.24 -9.12 7.23
C GLU A 147 8.15 -8.50 6.36
N GLN A 148 7.00 -8.07 6.89
CA GLN A 148 5.95 -7.45 6.06
C GLN A 148 6.37 -6.14 5.33
N GLU A 149 7.49 -5.52 5.71
CA GLU A 149 7.95 -4.27 5.08
C GLU A 149 8.33 -4.47 3.61
N HIS A 150 8.82 -5.67 3.21
CA HIS A 150 9.18 -5.95 1.81
C HIS A 150 7.99 -5.94 0.84
N LEU A 151 6.76 -6.02 1.36
CA LEU A 151 5.53 -5.99 0.57
C LEU A 151 5.15 -4.56 0.15
N TYR A 152 5.76 -3.54 0.76
CA TYR A 152 5.45 -2.15 0.47
C TYR A 152 6.29 -1.61 -0.69
N GLY A 153 5.76 -1.73 -1.90
CA GLY A 153 6.23 -0.97 -3.07
C GLY A 153 5.77 0.49 -3.04
N GLU A 154 5.90 1.18 -4.17
CA GLU A 154 5.57 2.61 -4.26
C GLU A 154 4.08 2.88 -3.95
N TYR A 155 3.17 2.06 -4.48
CA TYR A 155 1.73 2.31 -4.39
C TYR A 155 1.20 2.05 -2.97
N LEU A 156 1.57 0.95 -2.34
CA LEU A 156 1.18 0.62 -0.98
C LEU A 156 1.84 1.58 0.02
N ASN A 157 3.05 2.06 -0.25
CA ASN A 157 3.65 3.15 0.52
C ASN A 157 2.83 4.44 0.48
N GLN A 158 2.29 4.79 -0.69
CA GLN A 158 1.36 5.92 -0.81
C GLN A 158 0.07 5.67 0.01
N LYS A 159 -0.47 4.45 0.03
CA LYS A 159 -1.65 4.11 0.84
C LYS A 159 -1.37 4.17 2.34
N ARG A 160 -0.22 3.65 2.79
CA ARG A 160 0.26 3.79 4.17
C ARG A 160 0.36 5.25 4.57
N LYS A 161 1.03 6.07 3.75
CA LYS A 161 1.17 7.51 3.99
C LYS A 161 -0.21 8.19 4.15
N GLN A 162 -1.18 7.88 3.30
CA GLN A 162 -2.53 8.41 3.43
C GLN A 162 -3.24 8.08 4.75
N ILE A 163 -2.90 6.94 5.38
CA ILE A 163 -3.40 6.60 6.71
C ILE A 163 -2.67 7.41 7.77
N VAL A 164 -1.34 7.45 7.73
CA VAL A 164 -0.53 8.18 8.73
C VAL A 164 -0.85 9.68 8.71
N ASP A 165 -0.87 10.30 7.54
CA ASP A 165 -1.24 11.72 7.36
C ASP A 165 -2.66 11.99 7.89
N GLY A 166 -3.59 11.05 7.66
CA GLY A 166 -4.95 11.14 8.18
C GLY A 166 -5.03 11.07 9.71
N VAL A 167 -4.19 10.23 10.34
CA VAL A 167 -4.09 10.15 11.80
C VAL A 167 -3.50 11.44 12.35
N VAL A 168 -2.38 11.89 11.79
CA VAL A 168 -1.67 13.14 12.15
C VAL A 168 -2.63 14.33 12.10
N SER A 169 -3.37 14.49 11.00
CA SER A 169 -4.39 15.53 10.87
C SER A 169 -5.48 15.43 11.96
N LYS A 170 -6.03 14.22 12.20
CA LYS A 170 -7.10 14.01 13.20
C LYS A 170 -6.66 14.17 14.65
N VAL A 171 -5.37 14.03 14.96
CA VAL A 171 -4.83 14.37 16.29
C VAL A 171 -4.55 15.87 16.44
N GLY A 172 -4.80 16.67 15.41
CA GLY A 172 -4.72 18.14 15.43
C GLY A 172 -3.32 18.66 15.10
N ILE A 173 -2.60 17.95 14.23
CA ILE A 173 -1.35 18.40 13.62
C ILE A 173 -1.69 18.84 12.21
N VAL A 174 -1.83 20.16 12.05
CA VAL A 174 -2.09 20.87 10.79
C VAL A 174 -1.13 22.04 10.74
#